data_AF-A0A6C0B5T5-F1
#
_entry.id   AF-A0A6C0B5T5-F1
#
_cell.length_a   1.000
_cell.length_b   1.000
_cell.length_c   1.000
_cell.angle_alpha   90.00
_cell.angle_beta   90.00
_cell.angle_gamma   90.00
#
_symmetry.space_group_name_H-M   'P 1'
#
loop_
_entity.id
_entity.type
_entity.pdbx_description
1 polymer ?
#
loop_
_entity_poly.entity_id
_entity_poly.type
_entity_poly.pdbx_seq_one_letter_code
_entity_poly.pdbx_strand_id
1 'polypeptide(L)'
;MTLKSSRTNNRKKIFTVDETDVQSKIELKTLHFNFTESFAKELAAFAEIHRNDDRKVFKSAWNDWIETASIAQLVSAEIEIQHKRGFSGDVLDKMFKSARYYFRKKPTTPPEKTKRKQYISLCPQFLAQIDKHALDIIKANTTNNDSNKCSANISPARAYTDFCDTNQDVIYEQIEHLVELLEYLDICEKMKKTYKNRFHLMKVTVENMCV
;
A
#
# COMPACT_ATOMS: atom_id res chain seq x y z
N MET A 1 -26.14 0.49 -24.27
CA MET A 1 -24.78 0.01 -24.60
C MET A 1 -23.78 1.06 -24.15
N THR A 2 -23.13 0.88 -23.00
CA THR A 2 -22.13 1.81 -22.46
C THR A 2 -20.74 1.42 -22.95
N LEU A 3 -20.16 2.26 -23.82
CA LEU A 3 -18.80 2.12 -24.34
C LEU A 3 -17.80 2.17 -23.17
N LYS A 4 -17.13 1.04 -22.92
CA LYS A 4 -15.98 0.98 -22.01
C LYS A 4 -14.84 1.77 -22.64
N SER A 5 -14.47 2.90 -22.05
CA SER A 5 -13.24 3.61 -22.39
C SER A 5 -12.03 2.71 -22.12
N SER A 6 -11.36 2.30 -23.19
CA SER A 6 -10.13 1.53 -23.15
C SER A 6 -9.00 2.39 -22.60
N ARG A 7 -8.37 1.95 -21.51
CA ARG A 7 -7.19 2.61 -20.93
C ARG A 7 -5.96 2.34 -21.82
N THR A 8 -5.44 3.35 -22.49
CA THR A 8 -4.09 3.32 -23.08
C THR A 8 -3.09 3.87 -22.06
N ASN A 9 -2.31 2.97 -21.46
CA ASN A 9 -1.20 3.34 -20.59
C ASN A 9 0.01 3.65 -21.49
N ASN A 10 0.14 4.90 -21.96
CA ASN A 10 1.17 5.33 -22.92
C ASN A 10 2.59 5.47 -22.31
N ARG A 11 2.84 4.96 -21.10
CA ARG A 11 4.23 4.78 -20.64
C ARG A 11 4.82 3.57 -21.35
N LYS A 12 5.76 3.79 -22.28
CA LYS A 12 6.74 2.75 -22.64
C LYS A 12 7.39 2.28 -21.32
N LYS A 13 7.17 1.02 -20.95
CA LYS A 13 7.91 0.39 -19.87
C LYS A 13 9.36 0.29 -20.35
N ILE A 14 10.20 1.22 -19.92
CA ILE A 14 11.65 1.09 -20.01
C ILE A 14 12.07 0.23 -18.82
N PHE A 15 11.77 -1.06 -18.91
CA PHE A 15 12.28 -2.06 -17.99
C PHE A 15 12.42 -3.36 -18.77
N THR A 16 13.53 -3.48 -19.48
CA THR A 16 14.04 -4.74 -20.01
C THR A 16 14.75 -5.43 -18.86
N VAL A 17 14.15 -6.51 -18.35
CA VAL A 17 14.88 -7.44 -17.48
C VAL A 17 15.83 -8.18 -18.40
N ASP A 18 17.14 -8.02 -18.22
CA ASP A 18 18.12 -8.80 -18.97
C ASP A 18 17.96 -10.29 -18.61
N GLU A 19 18.10 -11.16 -19.60
CA GLU A 19 17.95 -12.62 -19.43
C GLU A 19 18.93 -13.21 -18.40
N THR A 20 20.00 -12.49 -18.07
CA THR A 20 20.99 -12.86 -17.05
C THR A 20 20.51 -12.66 -15.60
N ASP A 21 19.45 -11.88 -15.35
CA ASP A 21 18.93 -11.60 -14.00
C ASP A 21 17.96 -12.68 -13.48
N VAL A 22 17.62 -13.69 -14.29
CA VAL A 22 16.66 -14.75 -13.94
C VAL A 22 17.34 -16.08 -13.64
N GLN A 23 18.46 -16.08 -12.90
CA GLN A 23 19.08 -17.34 -12.45
C GLN A 23 18.52 -17.83 -11.11
N SER A 24 17.71 -17.03 -10.41
CA SER A 24 17.06 -17.44 -9.16
C SER A 24 15.57 -17.12 -9.17
N LYS A 25 14.76 -18.13 -8.87
CA LYS A 25 13.30 -17.99 -8.71
C LYS A 25 13.03 -17.19 -7.43
N ILE A 26 12.86 -15.88 -7.56
CA ILE A 26 12.50 -15.01 -6.42
C ILE A 26 11.06 -15.35 -6.01
N GLU A 27 10.90 -16.06 -4.89
CA GLU A 27 9.59 -16.32 -4.30
C GLU A 27 9.15 -15.16 -3.40
N LEU A 28 8.23 -14.34 -3.89
CA LEU A 28 7.61 -13.30 -3.08
C LEU A 28 6.68 -13.93 -2.05
N LYS A 29 6.96 -13.67 -0.77
CA LYS A 29 6.09 -14.12 0.32
C LYS A 29 4.71 -13.45 0.19
N THR A 30 3.67 -14.27 0.18
CA THR A 30 2.29 -13.76 0.25
C THR A 30 2.05 -13.21 1.64
N LEU A 31 1.85 -11.90 1.75
CA LEU A 31 1.53 -11.23 3.03
C LEU A 31 0.02 -11.15 3.28
N HIS A 32 -0.79 -11.20 2.22
CA HIS A 32 -2.24 -11.07 2.29
C HIS A 32 -2.94 -12.39 1.95
N PHE A 33 -3.52 -12.97 2.98
CA PHE A 33 -4.18 -14.28 2.94
C PHE A 33 -5.69 -14.10 2.88
N ASN A 34 -6.24 -13.80 1.69
CA ASN A 34 -7.68 -13.65 1.51
C ASN A 34 -8.38 -15.02 1.49
N PHE A 35 -9.63 -15.05 1.95
CA PHE A 35 -10.46 -16.26 1.84
C PHE A 35 -10.88 -16.55 0.40
N THR A 36 -11.23 -17.80 0.10
CA THR A 36 -11.87 -18.15 -1.16
C THR A 36 -13.20 -17.42 -1.34
N GLU A 37 -13.60 -17.19 -2.59
CA GLU A 37 -14.85 -16.46 -2.88
C GLU A 37 -16.08 -17.21 -2.36
N SER A 38 -16.10 -18.53 -2.45
CA SER A 38 -17.17 -19.38 -1.92
C SER A 38 -17.32 -19.22 -0.41
N PHE A 39 -16.22 -19.39 0.34
CA PHE A 39 -16.26 -19.24 1.79
C PHE A 39 -16.58 -17.80 2.22
N ALA A 40 -16.02 -16.80 1.54
CA ALA A 40 -16.28 -15.40 1.85
C ALA A 40 -17.76 -15.00 1.66
N LYS A 41 -18.48 -15.64 0.73
CA LYS A 41 -19.92 -15.42 0.53
C LYS A 41 -20.75 -15.97 1.70
N GLU A 42 -20.49 -17.22 2.08
CA GLU A 42 -21.16 -17.85 3.22
C GLU A 42 -20.88 -17.10 4.53
N LEU A 43 -19.63 -16.68 4.72
CA LEU A 43 -19.20 -15.88 5.87
C LEU A 43 -19.89 -14.52 5.92
N ALA A 44 -20.10 -13.89 4.76
CA ALA A 44 -20.86 -12.65 4.66
C ALA A 44 -22.33 -12.85 5.00
N ALA A 45 -22.95 -13.94 4.51
CA ALA A 45 -24.34 -14.28 4.80
C ALA A 45 -24.56 -14.52 6.30
N PHE A 46 -23.69 -15.31 6.94
CA PHE A 46 -23.71 -15.51 8.39
C PHE A 46 -23.58 -14.18 9.15
N ALA A 47 -22.60 -13.35 8.79
CA ALA A 47 -22.38 -12.07 9.49
C ALA A 47 -23.54 -11.07 9.31
N GLU A 48 -24.29 -11.16 8.20
CA GLU A 48 -25.48 -10.36 7.95
C GLU A 48 -26.65 -10.78 8.85
N ILE A 49 -26.92 -12.09 8.94
CA ILE A 49 -27.98 -12.66 9.79
C ILE A 49 -27.76 -12.26 11.25
N HIS A 50 -26.52 -12.38 11.72
CA HIS A 50 -26.13 -12.11 13.10
C HIS A 50 -25.60 -10.67 13.31
N ARG A 51 -26.00 -9.72 12.46
CA ARG A 51 -25.47 -8.35 12.50
C ARG A 51 -25.74 -7.65 13.84
N ASN A 52 -26.97 -7.81 14.32
CA ASN A 52 -27.46 -7.13 15.52
C ASN A 52 -27.32 -7.99 16.78
N ASP A 53 -26.67 -9.15 16.67
CA ASP A 53 -26.52 -10.07 17.79
C ASP A 53 -25.51 -9.57 18.81
N ASP A 54 -25.86 -9.80 20.07
CA ASP A 54 -24.97 -9.61 21.20
C ASP A 54 -23.77 -10.55 21.15
N ARG A 55 -22.70 -10.16 21.84
CA ARG A 55 -21.41 -10.89 21.84
C ARG A 55 -21.55 -12.38 22.14
N LYS A 56 -22.42 -12.75 23.10
CA LYS A 56 -22.60 -14.15 23.53
C LYS A 56 -23.39 -14.95 22.50
N VAL A 57 -24.49 -14.38 22.00
CA VAL A 57 -25.34 -14.98 20.97
C VAL A 57 -24.55 -15.23 19.69
N PHE A 58 -23.80 -14.22 19.23
CA PHE A 58 -22.93 -14.35 18.05
C PHE A 58 -21.90 -15.47 18.19
N LYS A 59 -21.32 -15.63 19.38
CA LYS A 59 -20.33 -16.70 19.63
C LYS A 59 -20.98 -18.08 19.62
N SER A 60 -22.18 -18.22 20.21
CA SER A 60 -22.94 -19.46 20.18
C SER A 60 -23.30 -19.84 18.74
N ALA A 61 -23.93 -18.92 18.02
CA ALA A 61 -24.34 -19.14 16.64
C ALA A 61 -23.14 -19.43 15.72
N TRP A 62 -21.98 -18.84 15.97
CA TRP A 62 -20.75 -19.17 15.25
C TRP A 62 -20.36 -20.63 15.42
N ASN A 63 -20.36 -21.13 16.67
CA ASN A 63 -20.00 -22.52 16.96
C ASN A 63 -20.98 -23.49 16.28
N ASP A 64 -22.28 -23.20 16.35
CA ASP A 64 -23.31 -24.03 15.71
C ASP A 64 -23.17 -24.00 14.17
N TRP A 65 -22.84 -22.84 13.61
CA TRP A 65 -22.71 -22.64 12.16
C TRP A 65 -21.51 -23.38 11.57
N ILE A 66 -20.34 -23.34 12.23
CA ILE A 66 -19.14 -24.06 11.75
C ILE A 66 -19.27 -25.58 11.85
N GLU A 67 -20.13 -26.09 12.73
CA GLU A 67 -20.43 -27.51 12.90
C GLU A 67 -21.42 -28.05 11.85
N THR A 68 -22.11 -27.16 11.12
CA THR A 68 -23.04 -27.55 10.07
C THR A 68 -22.29 -28.25 8.92
N ALA A 69 -22.77 -29.41 8.47
CA ALA A 69 -22.05 -30.29 7.54
C ALA A 69 -21.55 -29.59 6.25
N SER A 70 -22.35 -28.72 5.65
CA SER A 70 -21.97 -27.96 4.44
C SER A 70 -20.86 -26.94 4.71
N ILE A 71 -20.90 -26.27 5.86
CA ILE A 71 -19.93 -25.25 6.26
C ILE A 71 -18.64 -25.90 6.76
N ALA A 72 -18.72 -26.98 7.54
CA ALA A 72 -17.57 -27.71 8.05
C ALA A 72 -16.62 -28.17 6.93
N GLN A 73 -17.18 -28.62 5.79
CA GLN A 73 -16.41 -28.97 4.59
C GLN A 73 -15.70 -27.75 3.98
N LEU A 74 -16.39 -26.61 3.86
CA LEU A 74 -15.82 -25.37 3.34
C LEU A 74 -14.72 -24.80 4.26
N VAL A 75 -14.94 -24.87 5.57
CA VAL A 75 -13.97 -24.43 6.59
C VAL A 75 -12.70 -25.28 6.50
N SER A 76 -12.84 -26.61 6.43
CA SER A 76 -11.69 -27.52 6.33
C SER A 76 -10.88 -27.28 5.06
N ALA A 77 -11.55 -27.15 3.91
CA ALA A 77 -10.90 -26.83 2.65
C ALA A 77 -10.19 -25.46 2.67
N GLU A 78 -10.80 -24.45 3.31
CA GLU A 78 -10.20 -23.12 3.45
C GLU A 78 -8.96 -23.15 4.35
N ILE A 79 -8.98 -23.92 5.45
CA ILE A 79 -7.82 -24.13 6.33
C ILE A 79 -6.64 -24.69 5.53
N GLU A 80 -6.86 -25.74 4.75
CA GLU A 80 -5.82 -26.34 3.90
C GLU A 80 -5.26 -25.35 2.87
N ILE A 81 -6.13 -24.59 2.21
CA ILE A 81 -5.72 -23.57 1.23
C ILE A 81 -4.86 -22.49 1.88
N GLN A 82 -5.21 -22.04 3.09
CA GLN A 82 -4.44 -20.99 3.78
C GLN A 82 -3.07 -21.50 4.22
N HIS A 83 -2.98 -22.72 4.75
CA HIS A 83 -1.69 -23.32 5.09
C HIS A 83 -0.83 -23.57 3.85
N LYS A 84 -1.43 -24.03 2.75
CA LYS A 84 -0.73 -24.19 1.46
C LYS A 84 -0.19 -22.87 0.92
N ARG A 85 -0.87 -21.76 1.18
CA ARG A 85 -0.39 -20.41 0.81
C ARG A 85 0.72 -19.90 1.74
N GLY A 86 0.99 -20.58 2.86
CA GLY A 86 2.02 -20.23 3.83
C GLY A 86 1.52 -19.46 5.06
N PHE A 87 0.22 -19.49 5.36
CA PHE A 87 -0.29 -18.92 6.61
C PHE A 87 0.01 -19.86 7.79
N SER A 88 0.64 -19.35 8.84
CA SER A 88 1.08 -20.12 10.02
C SER A 88 0.22 -19.91 11.27
N GLY A 89 -0.79 -19.04 11.23
CA GLY A 89 -1.66 -18.76 12.37
C GLY A 89 -2.88 -19.66 12.46
N ASP A 90 -3.70 -19.44 13.49
CA ASP A 90 -5.02 -20.07 13.63
C ASP A 90 -6.00 -19.48 12.60
N VAL A 91 -6.36 -20.29 11.60
CA VAL A 91 -7.28 -19.91 10.54
C VAL A 91 -8.71 -19.75 11.07
N LEU A 92 -9.15 -20.57 12.04
CA LEU A 92 -10.50 -20.48 12.61
C LEU A 92 -10.69 -19.19 13.40
N ASP A 93 -9.71 -18.83 14.23
CA ASP A 93 -9.73 -17.54 14.95
C ASP A 93 -9.70 -16.36 13.97
N LYS A 94 -8.91 -16.45 12.89
CA LYS A 94 -8.91 -15.46 11.81
C LYS A 94 -10.28 -15.36 11.14
N MET A 95 -10.94 -16.47 10.83
CA MET A 95 -12.29 -16.50 10.26
C MET A 95 -13.30 -15.85 11.20
N PHE A 96 -13.32 -16.21 12.48
CA PHE A 96 -14.21 -15.64 13.49
C PHE A 96 -14.02 -14.12 13.63
N LYS A 97 -12.76 -13.66 13.77
CA LYS A 97 -12.42 -12.24 13.82
C LYS A 97 -12.88 -11.51 12.55
N SER A 98 -12.70 -12.14 11.39
CA SER A 98 -13.12 -11.56 10.13
C SER A 98 -14.64 -11.39 10.05
N ALA A 99 -15.41 -12.42 10.44
CA ALA A 99 -16.86 -12.35 10.49
C ALA A 99 -17.34 -11.23 11.42
N ARG A 100 -16.84 -11.23 12.66
CA ARG A 100 -17.29 -10.33 13.74
C ARG A 100 -16.92 -8.85 13.50
N TYR A 101 -15.71 -8.59 13.04
CA TYR A 101 -15.16 -7.23 12.96
C TYR A 101 -15.25 -6.63 11.56
N TYR A 102 -15.12 -7.45 10.52
CA TYR A 102 -15.12 -6.96 9.13
C TYR A 102 -16.47 -7.17 8.46
N PHE A 103 -16.92 -8.41 8.29
CA PHE A 103 -18.15 -8.70 7.53
C PHE A 103 -19.39 -8.14 8.22
N ARG A 104 -19.49 -8.25 9.54
CA ARG A 104 -20.62 -7.72 10.32
C ARG A 104 -20.78 -6.20 10.21
N LYS A 105 -19.66 -5.48 10.16
CA LYS A 105 -19.61 -4.01 10.07
C LYS A 105 -19.55 -3.50 8.63
N LYS A 106 -19.51 -4.40 7.64
CA LYS A 106 -19.43 -4.02 6.24
C LYS A 106 -20.77 -3.40 5.83
N PRO A 107 -20.78 -2.18 5.29
CA PRO A 107 -22.03 -1.54 4.88
C PRO A 107 -22.68 -2.34 3.74
N THR A 108 -24.00 -2.56 3.84
CA THR A 108 -24.79 -3.30 2.83
C THR A 108 -24.77 -2.58 1.47
N THR A 109 -24.77 -1.24 1.49
CA THR A 109 -24.55 -0.41 0.32
C THR A 109 -23.06 -0.08 0.20
N PRO A 110 -22.38 -0.48 -0.89
CA PRO A 110 -21.04 0.02 -1.15
C PRO A 110 -21.10 1.56 -1.14
N PRO A 111 -20.16 2.25 -0.47
CA PRO A 111 -20.10 3.70 -0.58
C PRO A 111 -20.02 4.05 -2.07
N GLU A 112 -20.76 5.09 -2.46
CA GLU A 112 -20.71 5.58 -3.82
C GLU A 112 -19.25 5.75 -4.20
N LYS A 113 -18.83 5.09 -5.29
CA LYS A 113 -17.43 5.11 -5.71
C LYS A 113 -17.09 6.57 -6.02
N THR A 114 -16.44 7.25 -5.08
CA THR A 114 -15.96 8.61 -5.28
C THR A 114 -15.21 8.65 -6.60
N LYS A 115 -15.66 9.51 -7.51
CA LYS A 115 -14.96 9.69 -8.78
C LYS A 115 -13.50 9.96 -8.45
N ARG A 116 -12.59 9.11 -8.95
CA ARG A 116 -11.16 9.29 -8.68
C ARG A 116 -10.79 10.67 -9.19
N LYS A 117 -10.23 11.52 -8.31
CA LYS A 117 -9.63 12.80 -8.72
C LYS A 117 -8.67 12.52 -9.88
N GLN A 118 -8.67 13.39 -10.89
CA GLN A 118 -7.68 13.29 -11.95
C GLN A 118 -6.29 13.40 -11.32
N TYR A 119 -5.40 12.48 -11.69
CA TYR A 119 -4.04 12.49 -11.16
C TYR A 119 -3.26 13.61 -11.84
N ILE A 120 -2.95 14.66 -11.08
CA ILE A 120 -2.08 15.75 -11.53
C ILE A 120 -0.65 15.34 -11.18
N SER A 121 0.23 15.22 -12.18
CA SER A 121 1.65 14.95 -11.98
C SER A 121 2.43 16.23 -11.68
N LEU A 122 3.47 16.12 -10.85
CA LEU A 122 4.48 17.19 -10.73
C LEU A 122 5.38 17.21 -11.97
N CYS A 123 6.01 18.35 -12.22
CA CYS A 123 6.93 18.53 -13.33
C CYS A 123 8.12 17.56 -13.21
N PRO A 124 8.56 16.89 -14.29
CA PRO A 124 9.74 16.04 -14.27
C PRO A 124 11.00 16.74 -13.78
N GLN A 125 11.18 18.02 -14.12
CA GLN A 125 12.31 18.85 -13.67
C GLN A 125 12.28 19.04 -12.15
N PHE A 126 11.12 19.35 -11.58
CA PHE A 126 10.93 19.45 -10.13
C PHE A 126 11.31 18.14 -9.42
N LEU A 127 10.87 17.00 -9.97
CA LEU A 127 11.20 15.68 -9.41
C LEU A 127 12.71 15.41 -9.44
N ALA A 128 13.41 15.78 -10.52
CA ALA A 128 14.85 15.65 -10.63
C ALA A 128 15.60 16.51 -9.60
N GLN A 129 15.10 17.74 -9.33
CA GLN A 129 15.69 18.60 -8.29
C GLN A 129 15.49 18.03 -6.88
N ILE A 130 14.32 17.45 -6.59
CA ILE A 130 14.10 16.71 -5.34
C ILE A 130 15.11 15.57 -5.19
N ASP A 131 15.25 14.76 -6.24
CA ASP A 131 16.13 13.59 -6.22
C ASP A 131 17.59 14.01 -6.01
N LYS A 132 18.04 15.07 -6.68
CA LYS A 132 19.36 15.67 -6.49
C LYS A 132 19.57 16.18 -5.06
N HIS A 133 18.67 17.02 -4.56
CA HIS A 133 18.77 17.59 -3.22
C HIS A 133 18.76 16.51 -2.14
N ALA A 134 17.87 15.52 -2.24
CA ALA A 134 17.82 14.41 -1.30
C ALA A 134 19.14 13.63 -1.27
N LEU A 135 19.73 13.35 -2.44
CA LEU A 135 21.02 12.68 -2.54
C LEU A 135 22.14 13.50 -1.89
N ASP A 136 22.21 14.79 -2.19
CA ASP A 136 23.24 15.70 -1.67
C ASP A 136 23.15 15.83 -0.15
N ILE A 137 21.93 15.99 0.39
CA ILE A 137 21.67 16.04 1.83
C ILE A 137 22.04 14.72 2.53
N ILE A 138 21.69 13.58 1.95
CA ILE A 138 22.02 12.28 2.54
C ILE A 138 23.55 12.13 2.59
N LYS A 139 24.25 12.44 1.49
CA LYS A 139 25.73 12.40 1.44
C LYS A 139 26.37 13.33 2.45
N ALA A 140 25.92 14.58 2.53
CA ALA A 140 26.48 15.57 3.45
C ALA A 140 26.29 15.19 4.94
N ASN A 141 25.22 14.44 5.26
CA ASN A 141 24.91 14.00 6.61
C ASN A 141 25.32 12.54 6.89
N THR A 142 26.08 11.92 5.98
CA THR A 142 26.63 10.58 6.15
C THR A 142 28.00 10.68 6.79
N THR A 143 28.18 10.05 7.96
CA THR A 143 29.49 9.89 8.59
C THR A 143 30.06 8.51 8.28
N ASN A 144 31.30 8.45 7.82
CA ASN A 144 32.04 7.19 7.68
C ASN A 144 32.44 6.72 9.08
N ASN A 145 31.80 5.67 9.60
CA ASN A 145 32.33 4.92 10.73
C ASN A 145 33.06 3.69 10.18
N ASP A 146 34.22 3.36 10.75
CA ASP A 146 35.16 2.29 10.34
C ASP A 146 34.55 0.87 10.20
N SER A 147 33.28 0.67 10.55
CA SER A 147 32.59 -0.61 10.53
C SER A 147 31.58 -0.72 9.37
N ASN A 148 32.00 -0.56 8.11
CA ASN A 148 31.21 -0.86 6.89
C ASN A 148 29.72 -0.41 6.90
N LYS A 149 29.39 0.63 7.68
CA LYS A 149 28.01 1.03 8.00
C LYS A 149 27.95 2.55 8.03
N CYS A 150 27.54 3.11 6.91
CA CYS A 150 27.26 4.52 6.76
C CYS A 150 25.90 4.84 7.39
N SER A 151 25.87 5.74 8.39
CA SER A 151 24.61 6.21 8.99
C SER A 151 24.37 7.68 8.63
N ALA A 152 23.33 7.94 7.85
CA ALA A 152 22.87 9.31 7.60
C ALA A 152 21.90 9.75 8.72
N ASN A 153 22.27 10.77 9.49
CA ASN A 153 21.46 11.28 10.61
C ASN A 153 20.55 12.45 10.19
N ILE A 154 19.74 12.24 9.15
CA ILE A 154 18.80 13.26 8.67
C ILE A 154 17.42 12.64 8.41
N SER A 155 16.39 13.30 8.95
CA SER A 155 15.00 12.90 8.75
C SER A 155 14.45 13.51 7.44
N PRO A 156 13.52 12.82 6.75
CA PRO A 156 12.88 13.36 5.54
C PRO A 156 12.13 14.68 5.79
N ALA A 157 11.66 14.92 7.03
CA ALA A 157 11.00 16.15 7.40
C ALA A 157 11.98 17.32 7.46
N ARG A 158 13.14 17.13 8.09
CA ARG A 158 14.19 18.15 8.16
C ARG A 158 14.79 18.45 6.79
N ALA A 159 15.02 17.41 5.98
CA ALA A 159 15.47 17.55 4.60
C ALA A 159 14.47 18.33 3.74
N TYR A 160 13.16 18.11 3.94
CA TYR A 160 12.14 18.87 3.23
C TYR A 160 12.11 20.35 3.63
N THR A 161 12.26 20.67 4.92
CA THR A 161 12.37 22.07 5.37
C THR A 161 13.58 22.74 4.73
N ASP A 162 14.74 22.08 4.73
CA ASP A 162 15.94 22.58 4.06
C ASP A 162 15.72 22.79 2.55
N PHE A 163 15.03 21.85 1.88
CA PHE A 163 14.68 22.02 0.47
C PHE A 163 13.80 23.24 0.23
N CYS A 164 12.82 23.50 1.12
CA CYS A 164 11.96 24.68 1.05
C CYS A 164 12.75 25.98 1.20
N ASP A 165 13.78 25.98 2.03
CA ASP A 165 14.59 27.18 2.28
C ASP A 165 15.63 27.40 1.15
N THR A 166 16.17 26.33 0.57
CA THR A 166 17.28 26.39 -0.40
C THR A 166 16.85 26.40 -1.86
N ASN A 167 15.67 25.89 -2.19
CA ASN A 167 15.19 25.70 -3.57
C ASN A 167 13.87 26.43 -3.83
N GLN A 168 13.77 27.68 -3.36
CA GLN A 168 12.55 28.48 -3.45
C GLN A 168 12.07 28.70 -4.89
N ASP A 169 12.97 29.01 -5.82
CA ASP A 169 12.60 29.27 -7.23
C ASP A 169 11.93 28.05 -7.87
N VAL A 170 12.50 26.86 -7.65
CA VAL A 170 11.97 25.58 -8.15
C VAL A 170 10.60 25.27 -7.54
N ILE A 171 10.37 25.69 -6.30
CA ILE A 171 9.08 25.55 -5.62
C ILE A 171 8.05 26.51 -6.21
N TYR A 172 8.42 27.78 -6.44
CA TYR A 172 7.53 28.77 -7.03
C TYR A 172 7.10 28.38 -8.44
N GLU A 173 8.04 27.98 -9.31
CA GLU A 173 7.75 27.48 -10.66
C GLU A 173 6.78 26.29 -10.61
N GLN A 174 6.98 25.37 -9.66
CA GLN A 174 6.08 24.24 -9.50
C GLN A 174 4.70 24.63 -8.96
N ILE A 175 4.60 25.66 -8.11
CA ILE A 175 3.32 26.18 -7.62
C ILE A 175 2.55 26.88 -8.73
N GLU A 176 3.22 27.69 -9.57
CA GLU A 176 2.60 28.34 -10.74
C GLU A 176 1.94 27.32 -11.66
N HIS A 177 2.57 26.15 -11.87
CA HIS A 177 1.99 25.09 -12.70
C HIS A 177 0.81 24.35 -12.06
N LEU A 178 0.59 24.50 -10.74
CA LEU A 178 -0.42 23.75 -9.99
C LEU A 178 -1.56 24.60 -9.46
N VAL A 179 -1.37 25.91 -9.33
CA VAL A 179 -2.34 26.83 -8.72
C VAL A 179 -3.67 26.88 -9.45
N GLU A 180 -3.67 26.66 -10.77
CA GLU A 180 -4.88 26.58 -11.59
C GLU A 180 -5.61 25.22 -11.46
N LEU A 181 -4.94 24.20 -10.92
CA LEU A 181 -5.41 22.81 -10.90
C LEU A 181 -5.76 22.31 -9.50
N LEU A 182 -5.21 22.90 -8.45
CA LEU A 182 -5.30 22.45 -7.06
C LEU A 182 -5.41 23.62 -6.09
N GLU A 183 -6.07 23.38 -4.96
CA GLU A 183 -6.06 24.30 -3.83
C GLU A 183 -4.68 24.34 -3.18
N TYR A 184 -4.33 25.49 -2.60
CA TYR A 184 -3.04 25.72 -1.95
C TYR A 184 -2.64 24.61 -0.96
N LEU A 185 -3.57 24.19 -0.10
CA LEU A 185 -3.31 23.15 0.90
C LEU A 185 -2.99 21.79 0.23
N ASP A 186 -3.71 21.45 -0.84
CA ASP A 186 -3.48 20.23 -1.62
C ASP A 186 -2.11 20.27 -2.33
N ILE A 187 -1.68 21.44 -2.81
CA ILE A 187 -0.35 21.64 -3.41
C ILE A 187 0.75 21.40 -2.37
N CYS A 188 0.67 22.04 -1.21
CA CYS A 188 1.65 21.89 -0.13
C CYS A 188 1.78 20.42 0.31
N GLU A 189 0.66 19.75 0.57
CA GLU A 189 0.66 18.34 0.97
C GLU A 189 1.20 17.43 -0.13
N LYS A 190 0.87 17.71 -1.39
CA LYS A 190 1.39 16.96 -2.54
C LYS A 190 2.91 17.09 -2.69
N MET A 191 3.46 18.30 -2.57
CA MET A 191 4.90 18.55 -2.69
C MET A 191 5.65 17.87 -1.54
N LYS A 192 5.22 18.08 -0.30
CA LYS A 192 5.78 17.45 0.91
C LYS A 192 5.76 15.94 0.84
N LYS A 193 4.62 15.35 0.46
CA LYS A 193 4.48 13.89 0.34
C LYS A 193 5.37 13.33 -0.76
N THR A 194 5.44 14.01 -1.91
CA THR A 194 6.32 13.62 -3.01
C THR A 194 7.78 13.63 -2.57
N TYR A 195 8.22 14.72 -1.91
CA TYR A 195 9.59 14.84 -1.42
C TYR A 195 9.94 13.70 -0.46
N LYS A 196 9.13 13.47 0.58
CA LYS A 196 9.40 12.41 1.56
C LYS A 196 9.47 11.01 0.94
N ASN A 197 8.57 10.73 -0.01
CA ASN A 197 8.58 9.45 -0.73
C ASN A 197 9.85 9.29 -1.56
N ARG A 198 10.26 10.33 -2.29
CA ARG A 198 11.46 10.35 -3.12
C ARG A 198 12.73 10.24 -2.28
N PHE A 199 12.80 10.97 -1.18
CA PHE A 199 13.88 10.86 -0.20
C PHE A 199 14.04 9.43 0.33
N HIS A 200 12.92 8.75 0.65
CA HIS A 200 12.97 7.37 1.10
C HIS A 200 13.50 6.42 0.01
N LEU A 201 13.07 6.60 -1.24
CA LEU A 201 13.62 5.84 -2.37
C LEU A 201 15.12 6.08 -2.52
N MET A 202 15.57 7.33 -2.46
CA MET A 202 16.98 7.68 -2.60
C MET A 202 17.82 7.10 -1.47
N LYS A 203 17.32 7.13 -0.23
CA LYS A 203 17.95 6.48 0.92
C LYS A 203 18.17 4.99 0.67
N VAL A 204 17.12 4.27 0.25
CA VAL A 204 17.20 2.83 -0.05
C VAL A 204 18.18 2.56 -1.19
N THR A 205 18.18 3.40 -2.23
CA THR A 205 19.13 3.29 -3.35
C THR A 205 20.58 3.43 -2.88
N VAL A 206 20.88 4.42 -2.05
CA VAL A 206 22.24 4.63 -1.50
C VAL A 206 22.64 3.47 -0.58
N GLU A 207 21.75 3.00 0.29
CA GLU A 207 22.00 1.85 1.18
C GLU A 207 22.35 0.59 0.37
N ASN A 208 21.70 0.36 -0.77
CA ASN A 208 21.96 -0.80 -1.63
C ASN A 208 23.20 -0.65 -2.52
N MET A 209 23.66 0.57 -2.80
CA MET A 209 24.90 0.83 -3.57
C MET A 209 26.17 0.73 -2.72
N CYS A 210 26.07 0.85 -1.40
CA CYS A 210 27.18 0.72 -0.47
C CYS A 210 27.46 -0.74 -0.03
N VAL A 211 27.09 -1.73 -0.85
CA VAL A 211 27.35 -3.16 -0.63
C VAL A 211 28.55 -3.61 -1.46
#